data_AF-A0A6P2J593-F1
#
_entry.id   AF-A0A6P2J593-F1
#
_cell.length_a   1.000
_cell.length_b   1.000
_cell.length_c   1.000
_cell.angle_alpha   90.00
_cell.angle_beta   90.00
_cell.angle_gamma   90.00
#
_symmetry.space_group_name_H-M   'P 1'
#
loop_
_entity.id
_entity.type
_entity.pdbx_description
1 polymer ?
#
loop_
_entity_poly.entity_id
_entity_poly.type
_entity_poly.pdbx_seq_one_letter_code
_entity_poly.pdbx_strand_id
1 'polypeptide(L)'
;MAEKLYKAYVKTLDHPHVLEMIVSASDGEAAAKKALSHVKEANPEKGRSVAESQKNSVVLAVKAAGKNGCIVINKLPLVIFEEISKTVAKKGA
;
A
#
# COMPACT_ATOMS: atom_id res chain seq x y z
N MET A 1 20.35 4.24 -11.82
CA MET A 1 19.91 4.51 -10.43
C MET A 1 19.30 3.22 -9.90
N ALA A 2 19.79 2.68 -8.78
CA ALA A 2 19.21 1.47 -8.19
C ALA A 2 17.78 1.74 -7.72
N GLU A 3 16.85 0.83 -8.00
CA GLU A 3 15.47 0.96 -7.52
C GLU A 3 15.43 0.84 -5.98
N LYS A 4 14.60 1.68 -5.35
CA LYS A 4 14.28 1.66 -3.93
C LYS A 4 12.79 1.40 -3.76
N LEU A 5 12.41 0.90 -2.60
CA LEU A 5 11.00 0.73 -2.25
C LEU A 5 10.47 2.01 -1.60
N TYR A 6 9.24 2.37 -1.94
CA TYR A 6 8.51 3.52 -1.41
C TYR A 6 7.13 3.09 -0.92
N LYS A 7 6.65 3.70 0.17
CA LYS A 7 5.24 3.67 0.55
C LYS A 7 4.56 4.86 -0.10
N ALA A 8 3.60 4.60 -1.00
CA ALA A 8 2.75 5.61 -1.61
C ALA A 8 1.32 5.50 -1.05
N TYR A 9 0.75 6.63 -0.69
CA TYR A 9 -0.60 6.74 -0.14
C TYR A 9 -1.50 7.42 -1.16
N VAL A 10 -2.50 6.72 -1.67
CA VAL A 10 -3.41 7.24 -2.70
C VAL A 10 -4.83 7.31 -2.16
N LYS A 11 -5.49 8.44 -2.40
CA LYS A 11 -6.91 8.63 -2.11
C LYS A 11 -7.67 8.82 -3.41
N THR A 12 -8.71 8.03 -3.60
CA THR A 12 -9.71 8.24 -4.65
C THR A 12 -10.87 9.04 -4.05
N LEU A 13 -11.32 10.08 -4.75
CA LEU A 13 -12.49 10.87 -4.38
C LEU A 13 -13.70 9.93 -4.19
N ASP A 14 -14.51 10.22 -3.17
CA ASP A 14 -15.68 9.43 -2.76
C ASP A 14 -15.41 8.03 -2.18
N HIS A 15 -14.14 7.62 -2.04
CA HIS A 15 -13.78 6.42 -1.28
C HIS A 15 -13.40 6.77 0.17
N PRO A 16 -13.92 6.04 1.17
CA PRO A 16 -13.62 6.29 2.58
C PRO A 16 -12.22 5.81 3.01
N HIS A 17 -11.47 5.15 2.12
CA HIS A 17 -10.21 4.51 2.43
C HIS A 17 -9.04 5.15 1.67
N VAL A 18 -7.85 5.08 2.28
CA VAL A 18 -6.57 5.40 1.64
C VAL A 18 -5.88 4.09 1.29
N LEU A 19 -5.41 3.97 0.05
CA LEU A 19 -4.58 2.84 -0.37
C LEU A 19 -3.12 3.11 -0.01
N GLU A 20 -2.54 2.26 0.83
CA GLU A 20 -1.08 2.18 1.02
C GLU A 20 -0.51 1.15 0.03
N MET A 21 0.45 1.57 -0.79
CA MET A 21 1.13 0.72 -1.77
C MET A 21 2.64 0.72 -1.54
N ILE A 22 3.27 -0.45 -1.72
CA ILE A 22 4.73 -0.56 -1.85
C ILE A 22 5.10 -0.46 -3.32
N VAL A 23 5.94 0.50 -3.67
CA VAL A 23 6.29 0.82 -5.05
C VAL A 23 7.80 0.80 -5.22
N SER A 24 8.28 -0.01 -6.16
CA SER A 24 9.69 0.02 -6.60
C SER A 24 9.90 1.17 -7.58
N ALA A 25 10.80 2.10 -7.28
CA ALA A 25 11.09 3.26 -8.15
C ALA A 25 12.49 3.83 -7.90
N SER A 26 12.97 4.69 -8.81
CA SER A 26 14.24 5.41 -8.65
C SER A 26 14.20 6.44 -7.51
N ASP A 27 13.06 7.10 -7.35
CA ASP A 27 12.83 8.23 -6.46
C ASP A 27 11.34 8.31 -6.07
N GLY A 28 11.01 9.26 -5.20
CA GLY A 28 9.65 9.44 -4.70
C GLY A 28 8.65 9.92 -5.76
N GLU A 29 9.09 10.68 -6.76
CA GLU A 29 8.22 11.19 -7.82
C GLU A 29 7.84 10.07 -8.79
N ALA A 30 8.83 9.26 -9.20
CA ALA A 30 8.61 8.05 -9.98
C ALA A 30 7.70 7.05 -9.25
N ALA A 31 7.84 6.92 -7.93
CA ALA A 31 6.94 6.11 -7.11
C ALA A 31 5.51 6.67 -7.09
N ALA A 32 5.32 7.98 -6.95
CA ALA A 32 4.02 8.63 -7.00
C ALA A 32 3.31 8.38 -8.35
N LYS A 33 4.05 8.53 -9.46
CA LYS A 33 3.54 8.31 -10.81
C LYS A 33 3.13 6.86 -11.02
N LYS A 34 3.99 5.89 -10.66
CA LYS A 34 3.67 4.45 -10.74
C LYS A 34 2.45 4.09 -9.90
N ALA A 35 2.36 4.61 -8.67
CA ALA A 35 1.22 4.39 -7.78
C ALA A 35 -0.10 4.89 -8.39
N LEU A 36 -0.10 6.11 -8.93
CA LEU A 36 -1.28 6.70 -9.52
C LEU A 36 -1.72 5.98 -10.79
N SER A 37 -0.77 5.59 -11.66
CA SER A 37 -1.06 4.78 -12.85
C SER A 37 -1.71 3.44 -12.47
N HIS A 38 -1.16 2.74 -11.47
CA HIS A 38 -1.74 1.49 -10.99
C HIS A 38 -3.20 1.64 -10.54
N VAL A 39 -3.51 2.67 -9.74
CA VAL A 39 -4.89 2.91 -9.28
C VAL A 39 -5.84 3.21 -10.45
N LYS A 40 -5.38 3.93 -11.48
CA LYS A 40 -6.15 4.25 -12.68
C LYS A 40 -6.44 3.00 -13.53
N GLU A 41 -5.44 2.15 -13.71
CA GLU A 41 -5.57 0.90 -14.46
C GLU A 41 -6.46 -0.12 -13.73
N ALA A 42 -6.36 -0.17 -12.40
CA ALA A 42 -7.15 -1.09 -11.57
C ALA A 42 -8.63 -0.67 -11.39
N ASN A 43 -8.99 0.59 -11.68
CA ASN A 43 -10.35 1.12 -11.51
C ASN A 43 -10.83 1.95 -12.73
N PRO A 44 -10.96 1.34 -13.91
CA PRO A 44 -11.27 2.10 -15.12
C PRO A 44 -12.66 2.76 -15.09
N GLU A 45 -13.70 2.09 -14.58
CA GLU A 45 -15.10 2.55 -14.72
C GLU A 45 -15.96 2.27 -13.48
N LYS A 46 -15.74 2.97 -12.36
CA LYS A 46 -16.65 2.91 -11.19
C LYS A 46 -17.97 3.67 -11.44
N GLY A 47 -18.70 3.30 -12.49
CA GLY A 47 -19.97 3.94 -12.88
C GLY A 47 -19.84 5.38 -13.36
N ARG A 48 -18.64 5.78 -13.79
CA ARG A 48 -18.28 7.10 -14.33
C ARG A 48 -17.41 6.92 -15.57
N SER A 49 -17.30 7.95 -16.40
CA SER A 49 -16.40 7.91 -17.55
C SER A 49 -14.94 7.70 -17.12
N VAL A 50 -14.14 7.01 -17.95
CA VAL A 50 -12.71 6.78 -17.69
C VAL A 50 -11.97 8.08 -17.39
N ALA A 51 -12.28 9.16 -18.12
CA ALA A 51 -11.67 10.47 -17.94
C ALA A 51 -11.97 11.10 -16.56
N GLU A 52 -13.18 10.90 -16.02
CA GLU A 52 -13.57 11.37 -14.68
C GLU A 52 -12.98 10.46 -13.59
N SER A 53 -13.03 9.14 -13.76
CA SER A 53 -12.45 8.17 -12.83
C SER A 53 -10.95 8.44 -12.62
N GLN A 54 -10.23 8.72 -13.72
CA GLN A 54 -8.79 8.99 -13.70
C GLN A 54 -8.42 10.34 -13.07
N LYS A 55 -9.32 11.34 -13.04
CA LYS A 55 -9.05 12.63 -12.38
C LYS A 55 -9.25 12.58 -10.85
N ASN A 56 -9.93 11.56 -10.35
CA ASN A 56 -10.38 11.51 -8.96
C ASN A 56 -9.37 10.91 -7.99
N SER A 57 -8.26 10.35 -8.46
CA SER A 57 -7.23 9.77 -7.58
C SER A 57 -6.05 10.71 -7.43
N VAL A 58 -5.63 10.94 -6.19
CA VAL A 58 -4.50 11.80 -5.84
C VAL A 58 -3.54 11.07 -4.90
N VAL A 59 -2.24 11.31 -5.09
CA VAL A 59 -1.21 10.83 -4.17
C VAL A 59 -1.14 11.80 -3.00
N LEU A 60 -1.43 11.32 -1.80
CA LEU A 60 -1.39 12.11 -0.56
C LEU A 60 0.04 12.26 -0.03
N ALA A 61 0.82 11.18 -0.10
CA ALA A 61 2.19 11.15 0.39
C ALA A 61 2.99 10.01 -0.26
N VAL A 62 4.30 10.23 -0.39
CA VAL A 62 5.27 9.19 -0.73
C VAL A 62 6.44 9.28 0.23
N LYS A 63 6.87 8.15 0.77
CA LYS A 63 8.06 8.05 1.63
C LYS A 63 8.87 6.82 1.29
N ALA A 64 10.18 6.85 1.51
CA ALA A 64 11.01 5.65 1.38
C ALA A 64 10.48 4.54 2.30
N ALA A 65 10.30 3.34 1.74
CA ALA A 65 9.85 2.18 2.47
C ALA A 65 11.04 1.50 3.13
N GLY A 66 11.00 1.42 4.46
CA GLY A 66 11.93 0.60 5.20
C GLY A 66 13.35 1.16 5.30
N LYS A 67 14.21 0.36 5.93
CA LYS A 67 15.67 0.57 6.05
C LYS A 67 16.34 -0.80 5.93
N ASN A 68 17.52 -0.87 5.32
CA ASN A 68 18.32 -2.10 5.17
C ASN A 68 17.56 -3.29 4.56
N GLY A 69 16.71 -3.03 3.56
CA GLY A 69 15.93 -4.10 2.91
C GLY A 69 14.73 -4.61 3.72
N CYS A 70 14.46 -4.07 4.90
CA CYS A 70 13.33 -4.46 5.74
C CYS A 70 12.19 -3.43 5.67
N ILE A 71 10.95 -3.88 5.45
CA ILE A 71 9.74 -3.05 5.47
C ILE A 71 8.83 -3.49 6.62
N VAL A 72 8.44 -2.53 7.46
CA VAL A 72 7.38 -2.76 8.46
C VAL A 72 6.03 -2.63 7.77
N ILE A 73 5.31 -3.75 7.67
CA ILE A 73 3.95 -3.81 7.11
C ILE A 73 2.93 -3.55 8.22
N ASN A 74 2.92 -4.40 9.25
CA ASN A 74 2.04 -4.29 10.41
C ASN A 74 2.81 -4.39 11.73
N LYS A 75 2.28 -3.75 12.78
CA LYS A 75 2.67 -4.01 14.17
C LYS A 75 1.53 -4.78 14.83
N LEU A 76 1.76 -6.05 15.10
CA LEU A 76 0.76 -6.93 15.68
C LEU A 76 0.96 -6.99 17.20
N PRO A 77 -0.10 -6.87 18.02
CA PRO A 77 -0.02 -7.09 19.46
C PRO A 77 0.54 -8.47 19.79
N LEU A 78 1.50 -8.53 20.70
CA LEU A 78 2.12 -9.78 21.15
C LEU A 78 1.08 -10.77 21.70
N VAL A 79 0.09 -10.27 22.45
CA VAL A 79 -0.97 -11.07 23.09
C VAL A 79 -1.69 -11.99 22.09
N ILE A 80 -1.92 -11.54 20.85
CA ILE A 80 -2.58 -12.33 19.80
C ILE A 80 -1.71 -13.54 19.44
N PHE A 81 -0.39 -13.35 19.34
CA PHE A 81 0.52 -14.45 19.02
C PHE A 81 0.69 -15.39 20.20
N GLU A 82 0.76 -14.89 21.43
CA GLU A 82 0.86 -15.75 22.61
C GLU A 82 -0.33 -16.70 22.75
N GLU A 83 -1.54 -16.23 22.43
CA GLU A 83 -2.75 -17.06 22.41
C GLU A 83 -2.74 -18.09 21.27
N ILE A 84 -2.32 -17.70 20.06
CA ILE A 84 -2.16 -18.61 18.92
C ILE A 84 -1.12 -19.69 19.27
N SER A 85 0.03 -19.32 19.81
CA SER A 85 1.11 -20.24 20.17
C SER A 85 0.66 -21.28 21.21
N LYS A 86 -0.07 -20.85 22.25
CA LYS A 86 -0.64 -21.76 23.27
C LYS A 86 -1.67 -22.72 22.67
N THR A 87 -2.46 -22.25 21.70
CA THR A 87 -3.49 -23.06 21.02
C THR A 87 -2.88 -24.09 20.08
N VAL A 88 -1.84 -23.72 19.33
CA VAL A 88 -1.09 -24.63 18.45
C VAL A 88 -0.35 -25.69 19.26
N ALA A 89 0.31 -25.30 20.36
CA ALA A 89 1.01 -26.24 21.23
C ALA A 89 0.09 -27.30 21.86
N LYS A 90 -1.17 -26.95 22.18
CA LYS A 90 -2.17 -27.90 22.69
C LYS A 90 -2.73 -28.86 21.65
N LYS A 91 -2.66 -28.53 20.35
CA LYS A 91 -3.15 -29.39 19.26
C LYS A 91 -2.11 -30.38 18.74
N GLY A 92 -0.85 -30.19 19.09
CA GLY A 92 0.26 -31.07 18.73
C GLY A 92 0.72 -32.01 19.85
N ALA A 93 0.01 -32.03 20.98
CA ALA A 93 0.27 -32.87 22.15
C ALA A 93 -0.82 -33.93 22.33
#